data_AF-A0A078AWH1-F1
#
_entry.id   AF-A0A078AWH1-F1
#
_cell.length_a   1.000
_cell.length_b   1.000
_cell.length_c   1.000
_cell.angle_alpha   90.00
_cell.angle_beta   90.00
_cell.angle_gamma   90.00
#
_symmetry.space_group_name_H-M   'P 1'
#
loop_
_entity.id
_entity.type
_entity.pdbx_description
1 polymer ?
#
loop_
_entity_poly.entity_id
_entity_poly.type
_entity_poly.pdbx_seq_one_letter_code
_entity_poly.pdbx_strand_id
1 'polypeptide(L)'
;MHLGLIFYIDADCLIMQNPENIFLRDTKFAAAPDVFPPDKFNAGEPSMKIFTDLISKIQILSTYDGGDTGFLNAYFPNWFESDSESRLPYGYNAQRTLYWFTIKRTDGYWKEVENTKDGIIIIHYSSSPKPWSSQQKGDLELEWFKYYMESMSSLK
;
A
#
# COMPACT_ATOMS: atom_id res chain seq x y z
N MET A 1 16.64 17.21 -0.31
CA MET A 1 17.19 15.94 0.20
C MET A 1 16.59 15.67 1.57
N HIS A 2 15.54 14.84 1.63
CA HIS A 2 14.91 14.41 2.88
C HIS A 2 15.72 13.25 3.46
N LEU A 3 16.90 13.55 4.02
CA LEU A 3 17.76 12.55 4.64
C LEU A 3 17.10 12.05 5.93
N GLY A 4 16.43 10.90 5.88
CA GLY A 4 15.92 10.20 7.07
C GLY A 4 14.49 9.64 6.99
N LEU A 5 13.77 9.88 5.89
CA LEU A 5 12.45 9.30 5.60
C LEU A 5 12.61 8.05 4.72
N ILE A 6 11.76 7.04 4.90
CA ILE A 6 11.88 5.74 4.23
C ILE A 6 10.50 5.28 3.80
N PHE A 7 10.18 5.41 2.52
CA PHE A 7 8.95 4.86 1.97
C PHE A 7 9.04 3.35 1.76
N TYR A 8 8.28 2.60 2.55
CA TYR A 8 8.20 1.15 2.46
C TYR A 8 7.10 0.73 1.49
N ILE A 9 7.44 -0.17 0.57
CA ILE A 9 6.54 -0.71 -0.46
C ILE A 9 6.75 -2.22 -0.50
N ASP A 10 5.66 -3.00 -0.39
CA ASP A 10 5.73 -4.45 -0.52
C ASP A 10 6.17 -4.88 -1.94
N ALA A 11 6.82 -6.05 -2.03
CA ALA A 11 7.39 -6.54 -3.30
C ALA A 11 6.34 -6.91 -4.36
N ASP A 12 5.07 -7.02 -3.98
CA ASP A 12 3.92 -7.26 -4.84
C ASP A 12 3.10 -5.98 -5.10
N CYS A 13 3.78 -4.83 -5.10
CA CYS A 13 3.23 -3.55 -5.51
C CYS A 13 3.78 -3.10 -6.88
N LEU A 14 2.95 -2.39 -7.64
CA LEU A 14 3.31 -1.76 -8.90
C LEU A 14 3.12 -0.25 -8.77
N ILE A 15 4.20 0.51 -8.95
CA ILE A 15 4.18 1.97 -8.91
C ILE A 15 3.72 2.50 -10.28
N MET A 16 2.57 3.15 -10.30
CA MET A 16 1.95 3.71 -11.51
C MET A 16 2.35 5.17 -11.74
N GLN A 17 2.60 5.92 -10.66
CA GLN A 17 2.97 7.33 -10.67
C GLN A 17 4.01 7.60 -9.59
N ASN A 18 4.81 8.68 -9.73
CA ASN A 18 5.85 9.04 -8.76
C ASN A 18 5.23 9.39 -7.38
N PRO A 19 5.53 8.64 -6.29
CA PRO A 19 4.98 8.88 -4.96
C PRO A 19 5.76 9.92 -4.14
N GLU A 20 6.78 10.58 -4.68
CA GLU A 20 7.70 11.48 -3.94
C GLU A 20 7.01 12.59 -3.14
N ASN A 21 5.80 13.00 -3.50
CA ASN A 21 5.06 14.05 -2.79
C ASN A 21 4.67 13.64 -1.36
N ILE A 22 4.69 12.35 -1.00
CA ILE A 22 4.48 11.91 0.39
C ILE A 22 5.54 12.46 1.35
N PHE A 23 6.78 12.66 0.87
CA PHE A 23 7.89 13.14 1.69
C PHE A 23 7.74 14.62 2.10
N LEU A 24 6.69 15.29 1.59
CA LEU A 24 6.32 16.66 1.96
C LEU A 24 5.36 16.70 3.16
N ARG A 25 4.80 15.57 3.58
CA ARG A 25 3.85 15.49 4.70
C ARG A 25 4.56 15.68 6.04
N ASP A 26 4.00 16.50 6.90
CA ASP A 26 4.53 16.73 8.25
C ASP A 26 3.96 15.69 9.24
N THR A 27 4.44 14.45 9.11
CA THR A 27 4.07 13.36 10.01
C THR A 27 5.25 12.43 10.26
N LYS A 28 5.18 11.69 11.38
CA LYS A 28 6.18 10.66 11.72
C LYS A 28 5.83 9.30 11.14
N PHE A 29 4.58 9.10 10.75
CA PHE A 29 4.08 7.85 10.19
C PHE A 29 2.85 8.16 9.33
N ALA A 30 2.89 7.71 8.08
CA ALA A 30 1.76 7.77 7.18
C ALA A 30 1.51 6.39 6.60
N ALA A 31 0.23 6.07 6.40
CA ALA A 31 -0.22 4.82 5.80
C ALA A 31 -1.53 5.05 5.03
N ALA A 32 -1.81 4.18 4.08
CA ALA A 32 -3.08 4.18 3.35
C ALA A 32 -4.08 3.20 4.01
N PRO A 33 -5.39 3.49 3.97
CA PRO A 33 -6.40 2.64 4.59
C PRO A 33 -6.45 1.25 3.96
N ASP A 34 -6.73 0.26 4.79
CA ASP A 34 -7.13 -1.07 4.32
C ASP A 34 -8.56 -1.01 3.75
N VAL A 35 -8.91 -1.93 2.84
CA VAL A 35 -10.28 -2.07 2.35
C VAL A 35 -11.18 -2.60 3.46
N PHE A 36 -10.70 -3.60 4.21
CA PHE A 36 -11.51 -4.28 5.22
C PHE A 36 -10.69 -4.68 6.46
N PRO A 37 -10.95 -4.08 7.65
CA PRO A 37 -11.81 -2.92 7.90
C PRO A 37 -11.07 -1.58 7.63
N PRO A 38 -11.80 -0.51 7.23
CA PRO A 38 -11.20 0.77 6.83
C PRO A 38 -10.69 1.64 7.99
N ASP A 39 -10.90 1.20 9.24
CA ASP A 39 -10.30 1.77 10.44
C ASP A 39 -8.90 1.19 10.74
N LYS A 40 -8.41 0.33 9.84
CA LYS A 40 -7.03 -0.18 9.79
C LYS A 40 -6.34 0.33 8.55
N PHE A 41 -5.02 0.24 8.56
CA PHE A 41 -4.18 0.55 7.41
C PHE A 41 -3.42 -0.67 6.93
N ASN A 42 -3.00 -0.64 5.67
CA ASN A 42 -2.11 -1.62 5.08
C ASN A 42 -0.84 -0.90 4.61
N ALA A 43 0.33 -1.44 4.97
CA ALA A 43 1.66 -0.85 4.77
C ALA A 43 1.83 0.57 5.39
N GLY A 44 3.06 1.01 5.62
CA GLY A 44 3.29 2.35 6.17
C GLY A 44 4.76 2.75 6.21
N GLU A 45 5.00 4.02 6.52
CA GLU A 45 6.33 4.65 6.48
C GLU A 45 6.97 4.81 7.87
N PRO A 46 7.82 3.87 8.36
CA PRO A 46 8.53 4.08 9.62
C PRO A 46 9.82 4.89 9.43
N SER A 47 9.99 5.95 10.23
CA SER A 47 11.33 6.54 10.44
C SER A 47 12.28 5.54 11.12
N MET A 48 13.60 5.72 10.98
CA MET A 48 14.60 4.88 11.66
C MET A 48 14.41 4.79 13.18
N LYS A 49 13.96 5.87 13.82
CA LYS A 49 13.66 5.88 15.27
C LYS A 49 12.47 4.97 15.60
N ILE A 50 11.42 5.03 14.77
CA ILE A 50 10.24 4.16 14.90
C ILE A 50 10.65 2.71 14.66
N PHE A 51 11.51 2.44 13.67
CA PHE A 51 11.99 1.09 13.40
C PHE A 51 12.65 0.43 14.62
N THR A 52 13.55 1.13 15.31
CA THR A 52 14.19 0.59 16.53
C THR A 52 13.16 0.28 17.62
N ASP A 53 12.16 1.14 17.81
CA ASP A 53 11.11 0.91 18.81
C ASP A 53 10.18 -0.25 18.39
N LEU A 54 9.81 -0.35 17.11
CA LEU A 54 9.05 -1.47 16.56
C LEU A 54 9.72 -2.81 16.87
N ILE A 55 11.03 -2.95 16.65
CA ILE A 55 11.76 -4.19 16.98
C ILE A 55 11.63 -4.54 18.47
N SER A 56 11.68 -3.55 19.37
CA SER A 56 11.51 -3.78 20.81
C SER A 56 10.11 -4.28 21.20
N LYS A 57 9.10 -4.04 20.36
CA LYS A 57 7.70 -4.41 20.60
C LYS A 57 7.29 -5.76 20.00
N ILE A 58 8.12 -6.39 19.16
CA ILE A 58 7.80 -7.66 18.48
C ILE A 58 7.34 -8.76 19.46
N GLN A 59 7.98 -8.86 20.64
CA GLN A 59 7.64 -9.88 21.64
C GLN A 59 6.53 -9.45 22.60
N ILE A 60 6.03 -8.21 22.48
CA ILE A 60 5.11 -7.58 23.43
C ILE A 60 3.71 -7.42 22.83
N LEU A 61 3.63 -6.94 21.58
CA LEU A 61 2.36 -6.68 20.92
C LEU A 61 1.85 -7.92 20.19
N SER A 62 0.56 -8.20 20.37
CA SER A 62 -0.14 -9.23 19.61
C SER A 62 -0.53 -8.71 18.23
N THR A 63 -0.31 -9.50 17.19
CA THR A 63 -0.84 -9.28 15.84
C THR A 63 -2.12 -10.09 15.62
N TYR A 64 -3.15 -9.50 15.02
CA TYR A 64 -4.42 -10.18 14.77
C TYR A 64 -4.40 -11.09 13.54
N ASP A 65 -3.48 -10.86 12.59
CA ASP A 65 -3.37 -11.61 11.34
C ASP A 65 -2.11 -12.49 11.29
N GLY A 66 -1.24 -12.42 12.30
CA GLY A 66 0.04 -13.12 12.32
C GLY A 66 1.12 -12.47 11.46
N GLY A 67 0.80 -11.35 10.80
CA GLY A 67 1.68 -10.60 9.92
C GLY A 67 2.07 -9.22 10.47
N ASP A 68 2.74 -8.46 9.61
CA ASP A 68 3.21 -7.10 9.86
C ASP A 68 2.05 -6.10 9.93
N THR A 69 1.01 -6.25 9.10
CA THR A 69 -0.16 -5.36 9.08
C THR A 69 -0.85 -5.36 10.44
N GLY A 70 -1.15 -6.53 11.01
CA GLY A 70 -1.73 -6.62 12.34
C GLY A 70 -0.81 -6.12 13.45
N PHE A 71 0.50 -6.33 13.33
CA PHE A 71 1.50 -5.83 14.28
C PHE A 71 1.59 -4.30 14.27
N LEU A 72 1.66 -3.68 13.08
CA LEU A 72 1.73 -2.24 12.92
C LEU A 72 0.46 -1.55 13.40
N ASN A 73 -0.72 -2.13 13.14
CA ASN A 73 -1.98 -1.60 13.66
C ASN A 73 -2.08 -1.73 15.20
N ALA A 74 -1.43 -2.74 15.80
CA ALA A 74 -1.32 -2.82 17.27
C ALA A 74 -0.34 -1.77 17.83
N TYR A 75 0.71 -1.42 17.08
CA TYR A 75 1.68 -0.40 17.46
C TYR A 75 1.13 1.03 17.28
N PHE A 76 0.33 1.27 16.23
CA PHE A 76 -0.36 2.54 15.94
C PHE A 76 -1.88 2.41 16.12
N PRO A 77 -2.38 2.12 17.33
CA PRO A 77 -3.80 1.79 17.54
C PRO A 77 -4.75 2.94 17.19
N ASN A 78 -4.27 4.19 17.26
CA ASN A 78 -5.05 5.40 17.00
C ASN A 78 -4.82 5.97 15.60
N TRP A 79 -4.25 5.21 14.66
CA TRP A 79 -3.96 5.71 13.31
C TRP A 79 -5.21 6.29 12.62
N PHE A 80 -6.37 5.65 12.76
CA PHE A 80 -7.60 6.13 12.12
C PHE A 80 -8.06 7.50 12.65
N GLU A 81 -7.78 7.79 13.93
CA GLU A 81 -8.11 9.06 14.59
C GLU A 81 -7.05 10.15 14.36
N SER A 82 -5.94 9.82 13.69
CA SER A 82 -4.86 10.75 13.41
C SER A 82 -5.24 11.79 12.35
N ASP A 83 -4.39 12.82 12.23
CA ASP A 83 -4.56 13.89 11.27
C ASP A 83 -4.56 13.42 9.80
N SER A 84 -4.95 14.31 8.90
CA SER A 84 -4.94 14.04 7.47
C SER A 84 -3.55 13.81 6.89
N GLU A 85 -2.50 14.32 7.55
CA GLU A 85 -1.11 14.13 7.11
C GLU A 85 -0.67 12.68 7.29
N SER A 86 -1.17 12.01 8.32
CA SER A 86 -0.88 10.61 8.65
C SER A 86 -1.74 9.59 7.90
N ARG A 87 -2.79 10.05 7.20
CA ARG A 87 -3.71 9.21 6.41
C ARG A 87 -3.52 9.47 4.92
N LEU A 88 -2.75 8.60 4.28
CA LEU A 88 -2.56 8.64 2.84
C LEU A 88 -3.87 8.33 2.11
N PRO A 89 -4.15 8.96 0.95
CA PRO A 89 -5.23 8.55 0.07
C PRO A 89 -5.10 7.07 -0.31
N TYR A 90 -6.23 6.39 -0.50
CA TYR A 90 -6.26 4.97 -0.87
C TYR A 90 -5.42 4.64 -2.12
N GLY A 91 -5.33 5.58 -3.08
CA GLY A 91 -4.52 5.42 -4.29
C GLY A 91 -3.02 5.16 -4.06
N TYR A 92 -2.49 5.47 -2.87
CA TYR A 92 -1.10 5.16 -2.49
C TYR A 92 -0.90 3.69 -2.08
N ASN A 93 -1.98 2.93 -1.90
CA ASN A 93 -1.95 1.49 -1.66
C ASN A 93 -3.25 0.87 -2.19
N ALA A 94 -3.52 1.04 -3.49
CA ALA A 94 -4.77 0.60 -4.10
C ALA A 94 -4.78 -0.93 -4.20
N GLN A 95 -5.43 -1.57 -3.23
CA GLN A 95 -5.48 -3.02 -3.16
C GLN A 95 -6.33 -3.60 -4.28
N ARG A 96 -5.73 -4.49 -5.08
CA ARG A 96 -6.38 -5.21 -6.20
C ARG A 96 -7.70 -5.87 -5.82
N THR A 97 -7.85 -6.28 -4.56
CA THR A 97 -9.09 -6.89 -4.06
C THR A 97 -10.31 -5.98 -4.28
N LEU A 98 -10.15 -4.65 -4.12
CA LEU A 98 -11.23 -3.71 -4.41
C LEU A 98 -11.62 -3.76 -5.90
N TYR A 99 -10.64 -3.75 -6.80
CA TYR A 99 -10.88 -3.86 -8.25
C TYR A 99 -11.74 -5.07 -8.58
N TRP A 100 -11.37 -6.26 -8.09
CA TRP A 100 -12.12 -7.49 -8.35
C TRP A 100 -13.56 -7.45 -7.84
N PHE A 101 -13.80 -6.82 -6.69
CA PHE A 101 -15.15 -6.70 -6.14
C PHE A 101 -16.02 -5.70 -6.90
N THR A 102 -15.42 -4.69 -7.54
CA THR A 102 -16.19 -3.59 -8.14
C THR A 102 -16.32 -3.67 -9.66
N ILE A 103 -15.32 -4.23 -10.36
CA ILE A 103 -15.23 -4.17 -11.83
C ILE A 103 -16.37 -4.89 -12.56
N LYS A 104 -16.97 -5.92 -11.95
CA LYS A 104 -17.99 -6.75 -12.61
C LYS A 104 -19.39 -6.11 -12.68
N ARG A 105 -19.61 -4.97 -12.02
CA ARG A 105 -20.97 -4.42 -11.84
C ARG A 105 -21.15 -3.02 -12.42
N THR A 106 -20.14 -2.17 -12.34
CA THR A 106 -20.15 -0.76 -12.76
C THR A 106 -18.70 -0.27 -12.89
N ASP A 107 -18.46 0.93 -13.42
CA ASP A 107 -17.15 1.61 -13.36
C ASP A 107 -16.57 1.64 -11.92
N GLY A 108 -17.43 1.66 -10.89
CA GLY A 108 -17.13 1.16 -9.54
C GLY A 108 -16.19 2.04 -8.69
N TYR A 109 -15.95 1.63 -7.43
CA TYR A 109 -15.07 2.39 -6.52
C TYR A 109 -13.65 2.54 -7.05
N TRP A 110 -13.17 1.60 -7.87
CA TRP A 110 -11.87 1.73 -8.51
C TRP A 110 -11.80 2.95 -9.45
N LYS A 111 -12.83 3.17 -10.28
CA LYS A 111 -12.87 4.33 -11.17
C LYS A 111 -12.95 5.64 -10.39
N GLU A 112 -13.66 5.64 -9.26
CA GLU A 112 -13.69 6.80 -8.37
C GLU A 112 -12.31 7.13 -7.80
N VAL A 113 -11.51 6.12 -7.43
CA VAL A 113 -10.11 6.33 -7.00
C VAL A 113 -9.27 6.91 -8.14
N GLU A 114 -9.40 6.39 -9.37
CA GLU A 114 -8.72 6.93 -10.56
C GLU A 114 -9.06 8.41 -10.80
N ASN A 115 -10.30 8.82 -10.53
CA ASN A 115 -10.78 10.19 -10.74
C ASN A 115 -10.40 11.15 -9.60
N THR A 116 -9.81 10.66 -8.50
CA THR A 116 -9.30 11.55 -7.46
C THR A 116 -8.15 12.40 -7.97
N LYS A 117 -7.83 13.48 -7.26
CA LYS A 117 -6.72 14.38 -7.61
C LYS A 117 -5.39 13.64 -7.81
N ASP A 118 -5.11 12.66 -6.95
CA ASP A 118 -3.86 11.90 -6.99
C ASP A 118 -4.00 10.64 -7.88
N GLY A 119 -5.22 10.13 -8.05
CA GLY A 119 -5.49 8.93 -8.84
C GLY A 119 -4.94 7.66 -8.17
N ILE A 120 -4.55 6.67 -8.99
CA ILE A 120 -3.86 5.47 -8.53
C ILE A 120 -2.36 5.69 -8.65
N ILE A 121 -1.68 5.74 -7.51
CA ILE A 121 -0.23 5.91 -7.43
C ILE A 121 0.45 4.54 -7.36
N ILE A 122 -0.09 3.63 -6.55
CA ILE A 122 0.45 2.27 -6.37
C ILE A 122 -0.71 1.27 -6.39
N ILE A 123 -0.58 0.22 -7.19
CA ILE A 123 -1.46 -0.94 -7.15
C ILE A 123 -0.79 -2.01 -6.26
N HIS A 124 -1.51 -2.49 -5.25
CA HIS A 124 -1.02 -3.54 -4.37
C HIS A 124 -1.75 -4.86 -4.63
N TYR A 125 -0.98 -5.88 -5.01
CA TYR A 125 -1.49 -7.23 -5.28
C TYR A 125 -1.50 -8.08 -4.00
N SER A 126 -1.98 -7.49 -2.90
CA SER A 126 -1.98 -8.05 -1.54
C SER A 126 -2.66 -9.43 -1.46
N SER A 127 -3.72 -9.64 -2.25
CA SER A 127 -4.49 -10.88 -2.30
C SER A 127 -3.80 -12.05 -3.01
N SER A 128 -4.39 -13.24 -2.90
CA SER A 128 -3.93 -14.44 -3.60
C SER A 128 -4.74 -14.77 -4.87
N PRO A 129 -4.12 -15.49 -5.81
CA PRO A 129 -2.66 -15.57 -6.02
C PRO A 129 -2.02 -14.23 -6.40
N LYS A 130 -0.70 -14.20 -6.23
CA LYS A 130 0.21 -13.10 -6.60
C LYS A 130 0.31 -12.93 -8.12
N PRO A 131 0.73 -11.75 -8.62
CA PRO A 131 0.65 -11.43 -10.04
C PRO A 131 1.59 -12.26 -10.91
N TRP A 132 2.72 -12.74 -10.37
CA TRP A 132 3.64 -13.66 -11.06
C TRP A 132 3.19 -15.12 -11.06
N SER A 133 1.99 -15.43 -10.54
CA SER A 133 1.43 -16.78 -10.60
C SER A 133 1.06 -17.16 -12.03
N SER A 134 1.16 -18.46 -12.35
CA SER A 134 0.76 -19.02 -13.65
C SER A 134 -0.75 -18.99 -13.91
N GLN A 135 -1.57 -18.59 -12.92
CA GLN A 135 -3.00 -18.43 -13.10
C GLN A 135 -3.29 -17.14 -13.87
N GLN A 136 -3.98 -17.26 -15.00
CA GLN A 136 -4.41 -16.12 -15.79
C GLN A 136 -5.43 -15.30 -15.00
N LYS A 137 -5.12 -14.03 -14.80
CA LYS A 137 -5.96 -13.08 -14.08
C LYS A 137 -5.99 -11.77 -14.85
N GLY A 138 -7.03 -10.97 -14.59
CA GLY A 138 -7.56 -9.93 -15.46
C GLY A 138 -6.64 -8.73 -15.73
N ASP A 139 -7.24 -7.58 -16.00
CA ASP A 139 -6.54 -6.43 -16.60
C ASP A 139 -5.34 -5.95 -15.76
N LEU A 140 -5.45 -5.98 -14.43
CA LEU A 140 -4.36 -5.55 -13.56
C LEU A 140 -3.15 -6.50 -13.59
N GLU A 141 -3.34 -7.80 -13.79
CA GLU A 141 -2.20 -8.72 -13.96
C GLU A 141 -1.54 -8.57 -15.32
N LEU A 142 -2.31 -8.27 -16.36
CA LEU A 142 -1.74 -7.91 -17.66
C LEU A 142 -0.85 -6.66 -17.54
N GLU A 143 -1.27 -5.66 -16.77
CA GLU A 143 -0.46 -4.47 -16.50
C GLU A 143 0.83 -4.82 -15.75
N TRP A 144 0.77 -5.69 -14.72
CA TRP A 144 1.98 -6.17 -14.02
C TRP A 144 2.96 -6.84 -14.98
N PHE A 145 2.47 -7.79 -15.80
CA PHE A 145 3.33 -8.53 -16.73
C PHE A 145 3.95 -7.62 -17.78
N LYS A 146 3.22 -6.60 -18.24
CA LYS A 146 3.75 -5.59 -19.16
C LYS A 146 4.98 -4.89 -18.55
N TYR A 147 4.87 -4.34 -17.34
CA TYR A 147 6.01 -3.68 -16.67
C TYR A 147 7.15 -4.65 -16.35
N TYR A 148 6.83 -5.89 -15.94
CA TYR A 148 7.85 -6.91 -15.73
C TYR A 148 8.64 -7.19 -17.03
N MET A 149 7.97 -7.33 -18.17
CA MET A 149 8.63 -7.56 -19.45
C MET A 149 9.45 -6.35 -19.93
N GLU A 150 8.97 -5.13 -19.69
CA GLU A 150 9.69 -3.89 -20.00
C GLU A 150 10.96 -3.71 -19.14
N SER A 151 10.91 -4.08 -17.86
CA SER A 151 12.10 -4.05 -16.99
C SER A 151 13.13 -5.10 -17.37
N MET A 152 12.69 -6.27 -17.85
CA MET A 152 13.60 -7.33 -18.31
C MET A 152 14.25 -7.02 -19.67
N SER A 153 13.62 -6.21 -20.52
CA SER A 153 14.18 -5.81 -21.81
C SER A 153 15.19 -4.67 -21.70
N SER A 154 15.03 -3.78 -20.72
CA SER A 154 15.96 -2.68 -20.42
C SER A 154 17.23 -3.13 -19.67
N LEU A 155 17.28 -4.37 -19.20
CA LEU A 155 18.46 -5.01 -18.60
C LEU A 155 19.39 -5.67 -19.64
N LYS A 156 19.07 -5.58 -20.94
CA LYS A 156 19.92 -6.04 -22.05
C LYS A 156 20.53 -4.86 -22.79
#